data_AF-R7SPB0-F1
#
_entry.id   AF-R7SPB0-F1
#
_cell.length_a   1.000
_cell.length_b   1.000
_cell.length_c   1.000
_cell.angle_alpha   90.00
_cell.angle_beta   90.00
_cell.angle_gamma   90.00
#
_symmetry.space_group_name_H-M   'P 1'
#
loop_
_entity.id
_entity.type
_entity.pdbx_description
1 polymer ?
#
loop_
_entity_poly.entity_id
_entity_poly.type
_entity_poly.pdbx_seq_one_letter_code
_entity_poly.pdbx_strand_id
1 'polypeptide(L)'
;MVHGKSYICTLESLIQNFMPEHKSTSKKTVNNIFAGVPTTFSSEKAMYGCIVDRLNGSHLFPGRKFVATPYKPDKSDATKQAIDCGMYASAHAPKEEWTDLGEESRRLNWSRLELGIECKVKANLDPFDEWQDGDEPVAQGRKDVWGQLLSYADLVFRYQQRLFHYTVIFFGHYARVIRFDRSGVVASDKINYAKDGSRLTEFLVRYCRMKETNRGHDPTATRIERTDDLFDKLKKHGKKAVAESPEGHIPQLFDATLDESWPWWKLEVFNEGYRHMAVVGKPHFLSDGIVGRGTRGYIAVPLNSSGEPTGSFVYLKDAWRVNHPGMEKEGDVLRALNKAKVHHVPTVVCHGDLPGQDTLSYNNWAQYHSDETPEKCPLKAHQHYRVVEAEVGKPLSQFANGRELVVAILCCIVAHKEACAAGYIHRDISAGNILLYKNASGQWVGLLNDWELSKAYIDDKTEEGNRQADRTGTWQFTSVHALVDHTKIIKIPDDLESFFHVMLYFAIRFLPHNCPHGAGQLLFSCFDDYSPGEAGFTAGAAKSAAMHTGEI
;
A
#
# COMPACT_ATOMS: atom_id res chain seq x y z
N MET A 1 1.81 -11.05 -2.37
CA MET A 1 1.35 -11.83 -3.55
C MET A 1 -0.11 -11.50 -3.82
N VAL A 2 -0.49 -11.29 -5.09
CA VAL A 2 -1.88 -11.00 -5.52
C VAL A 2 -2.60 -12.29 -5.94
N HIS A 3 -2.17 -13.44 -5.39
CA HIS A 3 -2.63 -14.75 -5.83
C HIS A 3 -4.16 -14.90 -5.63
N GLY A 4 -4.88 -15.20 -6.71
CA GLY A 4 -6.34 -15.35 -6.75
C GLY A 4 -7.11 -14.04 -6.57
N LYS A 5 -6.48 -12.86 -6.58
CA LYS A 5 -7.14 -11.57 -6.32
C LYS A 5 -7.40 -10.76 -7.59
N SER A 6 -7.73 -11.45 -8.67
CA SER A 6 -8.08 -10.86 -9.96
C SER A 6 -9.28 -11.52 -10.62
N TYR A 7 -9.95 -10.79 -11.50
CA TYR A 7 -10.95 -11.35 -12.42
C TYR A 7 -11.05 -10.56 -13.73
N ILE A 8 -11.57 -11.22 -14.77
CA ILE A 8 -11.80 -10.62 -16.10
C ILE A 8 -13.29 -10.24 -16.28
N CYS A 9 -13.54 -9.12 -16.94
CA CYS A 9 -14.87 -8.71 -17.42
C CYS A 9 -14.79 -8.11 -18.83
N THR A 10 -15.91 -7.88 -19.52
CA THR A 10 -15.86 -7.19 -20.82
C THR A 10 -15.45 -5.72 -20.64
N LEU A 11 -14.78 -5.13 -21.63
CA LEU A 11 -14.42 -3.71 -21.60
C LEU A 11 -15.64 -2.80 -21.41
N GLU A 12 -16.80 -3.15 -22.00
CA GLU A 12 -18.07 -2.43 -21.80
C GLU A 12 -18.48 -2.44 -20.33
N SER A 13 -18.42 -3.61 -19.69
CA SER A 13 -18.77 -3.75 -18.28
C SER A 13 -17.77 -3.00 -17.40
N LEU A 14 -16.49 -3.06 -17.74
CA LEU A 14 -15.44 -2.29 -17.05
C LEU A 14 -15.74 -0.79 -17.14
N ILE A 15 -16.07 -0.27 -18.32
CA ILE A 15 -16.45 1.12 -18.52
C ILE A 15 -17.72 1.46 -17.74
N GLN A 16 -18.74 0.60 -17.79
CA GLN A 16 -20.04 0.85 -17.16
C GLN A 16 -19.96 0.85 -15.62
N ASN A 17 -19.20 -0.10 -15.05
CA ASN A 17 -19.23 -0.37 -13.62
C ASN A 17 -18.09 0.32 -12.84
N PHE A 18 -17.04 0.79 -13.54
CA PHE A 18 -15.89 1.45 -12.89
C PHE A 18 -15.63 2.87 -13.40
N MET A 19 -16.28 3.32 -14.47
CA MET A 19 -16.22 4.71 -14.91
C MET A 19 -17.60 5.35 -14.73
N PRO A 20 -17.68 6.55 -14.12
CA PRO A 20 -18.96 7.22 -13.93
C PRO A 20 -19.66 7.52 -15.26
N GLU A 21 -20.99 7.48 -15.24
CA GLU A 21 -21.82 7.74 -16.41
C GLU A 21 -21.51 9.10 -17.03
N HIS A 22 -21.17 9.09 -18.32
CA HIS A 22 -21.06 10.32 -19.09
C HIS A 22 -22.47 10.72 -19.52
N LYS A 23 -22.95 11.90 -19.09
CA LYS A 23 -24.26 12.48 -19.48
C LYS A 23 -24.42 12.75 -21.00
N SER A 24 -23.47 12.33 -21.83
CA SER A 24 -23.51 12.59 -23.27
C SER A 24 -24.28 11.47 -23.97
N THR A 25 -25.46 11.83 -24.46
CA THR A 25 -26.32 11.03 -25.35
C THR A 25 -25.81 10.97 -26.80
N SER A 26 -24.67 11.60 -27.11
CA SER A 26 -24.10 11.63 -28.46
C SER A 26 -23.60 10.24 -28.87
N LYS A 27 -24.38 9.55 -29.72
CA LYS A 27 -24.03 8.32 -30.46
C LYS A 27 -22.96 8.55 -31.55
N LYS A 28 -22.03 9.50 -31.38
CA LYS A 28 -20.94 9.68 -32.35
C LYS A 28 -19.99 8.50 -32.22
N THR A 29 -19.89 7.72 -33.29
CA THR A 29 -18.95 6.60 -33.39
C THR A 29 -17.54 7.09 -33.13
N VAL A 30 -16.85 6.49 -32.17
CA VAL A 30 -15.43 6.76 -31.93
C VAL A 30 -14.61 5.94 -32.91
N ASN A 31 -13.85 6.63 -33.77
CA ASN A 31 -13.01 5.98 -34.77
C ASN A 31 -11.88 5.20 -34.10
N ASN A 32 -11.51 4.06 -34.68
CA ASN A 32 -10.33 3.31 -34.24
C ASN A 32 -9.05 4.09 -34.61
N ILE A 33 -8.38 4.71 -33.62
CA ILE A 33 -7.12 5.44 -33.84
C ILE A 33 -5.92 4.52 -34.13
N PHE A 34 -6.08 3.22 -33.91
CA PHE A 34 -5.06 2.20 -34.17
C PHE A 34 -5.27 1.45 -35.48
N ALA A 35 -6.21 1.90 -36.33
CA ALA A 35 -6.36 1.34 -37.66
C ALA A 35 -5.05 1.53 -38.48
N GLY A 36 -4.62 0.46 -39.15
CA GLY A 36 -3.41 0.49 -39.97
C GLY A 36 -2.10 0.56 -39.18
N VAL A 37 -2.06 0.07 -37.94
CA VAL A 37 -0.78 -0.27 -37.29
C VAL A 37 -0.05 -1.39 -38.07
N PRO A 38 1.28 -1.47 -37.98
CA PRO A 38 2.05 -2.53 -38.63
C PRO A 38 1.54 -3.94 -38.33
N THR A 39 1.62 -4.84 -39.31
CA THR A 39 1.26 -6.27 -39.15
C THR A 39 2.25 -7.03 -38.27
N THR A 40 3.45 -6.49 -38.06
CA THR A 40 4.43 -6.97 -37.09
C THR A 40 5.24 -5.79 -36.57
N PHE A 41 5.68 -5.86 -35.32
CA PHE A 41 6.63 -4.91 -34.74
C PHE A 41 8.00 -5.57 -34.60
N SER A 42 9.05 -4.87 -35.00
CA SER A 42 10.44 -5.37 -34.93
C SER A 42 11.01 -5.38 -33.51
N SER A 43 10.46 -4.55 -32.62
CA SER A 43 10.89 -4.40 -31.23
C SER A 43 9.78 -3.72 -30.40
N GLU A 44 9.87 -3.81 -29.08
CA GLU A 44 9.00 -3.04 -28.17
C GLU A 44 9.13 -1.54 -28.43
N LYS A 45 10.35 -1.07 -28.76
CA LYS A 45 10.61 0.32 -29.17
C LYS A 45 9.83 0.78 -30.40
N ALA A 46 9.79 -0.04 -31.44
CA ALA A 46 8.97 0.26 -32.61
C ALA A 46 7.47 0.27 -32.26
N MET A 47 7.04 -0.61 -31.35
CA MET A 47 5.65 -0.72 -30.92
C MET A 47 5.20 0.49 -30.10
N TYR A 48 5.87 0.79 -28.98
CA TYR A 48 5.47 1.91 -28.13
C TYR A 48 5.61 3.26 -28.85
N GLY A 49 6.58 3.41 -29.76
CA GLY A 49 6.72 4.60 -30.60
C GLY A 49 5.49 4.79 -31.49
N CYS A 50 5.10 3.74 -32.22
CA CYS A 50 3.90 3.76 -33.06
C CYS A 50 2.62 4.06 -32.24
N ILE A 51 2.46 3.44 -31.07
CA ILE A 51 1.30 3.67 -30.19
C ILE A 51 1.25 5.13 -29.71
N VAL A 52 2.37 5.70 -29.25
CA VAL A 52 2.45 7.10 -28.83
C VAL A 52 2.13 8.06 -29.98
N ASP A 53 2.64 7.79 -31.18
CA ASP A 53 2.36 8.61 -32.36
C ASP A 53 0.87 8.59 -32.73
N ARG A 54 0.22 7.42 -32.69
CA ARG A 54 -1.23 7.29 -32.92
C ARG A 54 -2.04 8.04 -31.86
N LEU A 55 -1.66 7.91 -30.59
CA LEU A 55 -2.35 8.57 -29.49
C LEU A 55 -2.27 10.10 -29.60
N ASN A 56 -1.05 10.64 -29.70
CA ASN A 56 -0.84 12.09 -29.77
C ASN A 56 -1.33 12.69 -31.11
N GLY A 57 -1.16 11.97 -32.22
CA GLY A 57 -1.60 12.42 -33.56
C GLY A 57 -3.11 12.38 -33.78
N SER A 58 -3.87 11.68 -32.93
CA SER A 58 -5.33 11.65 -33.01
C SER A 58 -6.00 12.97 -32.62
N HIS A 59 -5.31 13.83 -31.85
CA HIS A 59 -5.85 15.04 -31.24
C HIS A 59 -7.11 14.85 -30.36
N LEU A 60 -7.40 13.62 -29.93
CA LEU A 60 -8.59 13.30 -29.13
C LEU A 60 -8.43 13.59 -27.62
N PHE A 61 -7.22 13.92 -27.18
CA PHE A 61 -6.84 13.97 -25.75
C PHE A 61 -6.35 15.37 -25.33
N PRO A 62 -7.22 16.39 -25.33
CA PRO A 62 -6.82 17.76 -24.98
C PRO A 62 -6.30 17.84 -23.54
N GLY A 63 -5.22 18.60 -23.33
CA GLY A 63 -4.58 18.77 -22.02
C GLY A 63 -3.85 17.52 -21.49
N ARG A 64 -3.75 16.47 -22.32
CA ARG A 64 -2.99 15.26 -22.01
C ARG A 64 -1.87 15.07 -23.04
N LYS A 65 -0.78 14.44 -22.60
CA LYS A 65 0.33 14.05 -23.47
C LYS A 65 0.72 12.62 -23.16
N PHE A 66 0.85 11.80 -24.19
CA PHE A 66 1.42 10.45 -24.09
C PHE A 66 2.91 10.54 -24.38
N VAL A 67 3.73 9.92 -23.54
CA VAL A 67 5.19 10.03 -23.62
C VAL A 67 5.81 8.65 -23.44
N ALA A 68 6.73 8.29 -24.32
CA ALA A 68 7.60 7.14 -24.14
C ALA A 68 8.63 7.44 -23.05
N THR A 69 8.73 6.56 -22.06
CA THR A 69 9.57 6.73 -20.87
C THR A 69 10.43 5.52 -20.47
N PRO A 70 10.84 4.59 -21.37
CA PRO A 70 11.64 3.43 -20.97
C PRO A 70 13.12 3.75 -20.72
N TYR A 71 13.55 5.01 -20.91
CA TYR A 71 14.97 5.36 -21.03
C TYR A 71 15.67 5.59 -19.69
N LYS A 72 15.10 6.46 -18.84
CA LYS A 72 15.66 6.79 -17.52
C LYS A 72 14.59 6.63 -16.44
N PRO A 73 14.87 5.86 -15.37
CA PRO A 73 13.94 5.74 -14.25
C PRO A 73 13.82 7.06 -13.48
N ASP A 74 12.76 7.17 -12.68
CA ASP A 74 12.57 8.27 -11.75
C ASP A 74 13.78 8.37 -10.80
N LYS A 75 14.28 9.60 -10.55
CA LYS A 75 15.45 9.82 -9.68
C LYS A 75 15.21 9.35 -8.25
N SER A 76 13.96 9.45 -7.80
CA SER A 76 13.55 9.14 -6.44
C SER A 76 13.26 7.65 -6.22
N ASP A 77 13.24 6.85 -7.30
CA ASP A 77 12.87 5.43 -7.28
C ASP A 77 14.09 4.53 -7.16
N ALA A 78 14.19 3.83 -6.03
CA ALA A 78 15.26 2.89 -5.73
C ALA A 78 15.21 1.63 -6.60
N THR A 79 14.05 1.26 -7.13
CA THR A 79 13.88 0.06 -7.96
C THR A 79 14.44 0.24 -9.38
N LYS A 80 14.67 1.50 -9.79
CA LYS A 80 15.18 1.89 -11.11
C LYS A 80 14.30 1.37 -12.27
N GLN A 81 13.01 1.22 -12.01
CA GLN A 81 12.06 0.73 -12.99
C GLN A 81 11.62 1.85 -13.94
N ALA A 82 11.34 1.47 -15.18
CA ALA A 82 10.80 2.36 -16.19
C ALA A 82 9.69 1.64 -16.95
N ILE A 83 8.51 2.27 -17.03
CA ILE A 83 7.40 1.82 -17.87
C ILE A 83 7.59 2.36 -19.30
N ASP A 84 7.18 1.57 -20.30
CA ASP A 84 7.33 1.93 -21.71
C ASP A 84 6.72 3.29 -22.02
N CYS A 85 5.49 3.52 -21.57
CA CYS A 85 4.74 4.72 -21.89
C CYS A 85 3.87 5.18 -20.73
N GLY A 86 3.63 6.49 -20.68
CA GLY A 86 2.73 7.08 -19.72
C GLY A 86 1.90 8.20 -20.31
N MET A 87 0.66 8.33 -19.82
CA MET A 87 -0.13 9.53 -20.01
C MET A 87 0.12 10.51 -18.85
N TYR A 88 0.29 11.78 -19.18
CA TYR A 88 0.50 12.87 -18.21
C TYR A 88 -0.43 14.04 -18.52
N ALA A 89 -0.70 14.88 -17.53
CA ALA A 89 -1.16 16.24 -17.80
C ALA A 89 -0.08 16.96 -18.65
N SER A 90 -0.47 17.67 -19.71
CA SER A 90 0.51 18.27 -20.64
C SER A 90 1.51 19.19 -19.95
N ALA A 91 1.09 19.92 -18.90
CA ALA A 91 1.94 20.81 -18.12
C ALA A 91 3.02 20.08 -17.29
N HIS A 92 2.84 18.79 -17.02
CA HIS A 92 3.73 17.99 -16.17
C HIS A 92 4.34 16.79 -16.92
N ALA A 93 4.14 16.71 -18.23
CA ALA A 93 4.69 15.65 -19.04
C ALA A 93 6.23 15.68 -19.00
N PRO A 94 6.89 14.51 -18.92
CA PRO A 94 8.34 14.42 -19.04
C PRO A 94 8.85 15.18 -20.27
N LYS A 95 9.86 16.02 -20.05
CA LYS A 95 10.49 16.81 -21.11
C LYS A 95 11.45 15.93 -21.92
N GLU A 96 11.66 16.33 -23.16
CA GLU A 96 12.68 15.73 -24.01
C GLU A 96 14.06 15.94 -23.41
N GLU A 97 14.87 14.90 -23.43
CA GLU A 97 16.22 14.89 -22.87
C GLU A 97 17.05 13.94 -23.74
N TRP A 98 18.25 14.34 -24.14
CA TRP A 98 19.10 13.56 -25.04
C TRP A 98 20.47 13.32 -24.39
N THR A 99 21.08 12.16 -24.65
CA THR A 99 22.49 11.92 -24.28
C THR A 99 23.43 12.68 -25.21
N ASP A 100 24.70 12.80 -24.83
CA ASP A 100 25.73 13.40 -25.70
C ASP A 100 25.91 12.64 -27.02
N LEU A 101 25.47 11.37 -27.08
CA LEU A 101 25.47 10.53 -28.28
C LEU A 101 24.20 10.71 -29.14
N GLY A 102 23.31 11.64 -28.78
CA GLY A 102 22.06 11.90 -29.50
C GLY A 102 20.97 10.86 -29.24
N GLU A 103 21.07 10.09 -28.16
CA GLU A 103 20.06 9.09 -27.81
C GLU A 103 18.99 9.68 -26.88
N GLU A 104 17.74 9.32 -27.12
CA GLU A 104 16.62 9.72 -26.29
C GLU A 104 16.81 9.23 -24.84
N SER A 105 16.58 10.12 -23.88
CA SER A 105 16.92 9.87 -22.48
C SER A 105 15.94 10.53 -21.50
N ARG A 106 14.69 10.73 -21.93
CA ARG A 106 13.61 11.29 -21.09
C ARG A 106 13.47 10.49 -19.80
N ARG A 107 13.16 11.21 -18.73
CA ARG A 107 13.01 10.64 -17.40
C ARG A 107 11.55 10.43 -17.01
N LEU A 108 11.24 9.22 -16.56
CA LEU A 108 9.96 8.87 -15.95
C LEU A 108 9.68 9.68 -14.68
N ASN A 109 8.42 10.02 -14.44
CA ASN A 109 7.97 10.65 -13.20
C ASN A 109 6.75 9.91 -12.65
N TRP A 110 6.97 9.03 -11.67
CA TRP A 110 5.91 8.24 -11.06
C TRP A 110 4.87 9.11 -10.36
N SER A 111 5.28 10.26 -9.79
CA SER A 111 4.38 11.17 -9.08
C SER A 111 3.40 11.95 -9.98
N ARG A 112 3.50 11.80 -11.30
CA ARG A 112 2.66 12.51 -12.29
C ARG A 112 2.01 11.58 -13.32
N LEU A 113 2.27 10.27 -13.24
CA LEU A 113 1.74 9.29 -14.17
C LEU A 113 0.21 9.14 -13.97
N GLU A 114 -0.57 9.47 -15.00
CA GLU A 114 -2.04 9.37 -14.95
C GLU A 114 -2.54 8.00 -15.39
N LEU A 115 -1.94 7.42 -16.43
CA LEU A 115 -2.26 6.10 -17.01
C LEU A 115 -0.95 5.44 -17.43
N GLY A 116 -0.68 4.23 -16.95
CA GLY A 116 0.45 3.42 -17.42
C GLY A 116 0.15 2.74 -18.75
N ILE A 117 1.15 2.63 -19.62
CA ILE A 117 1.06 1.86 -20.88
C ILE A 117 2.30 0.98 -21.03
N GLU A 118 2.08 -0.33 -21.14
CA GLU A 118 3.14 -1.33 -21.36
C GLU A 118 2.96 -2.02 -22.72
N CYS A 119 4.05 -2.31 -23.43
CA CYS A 119 4.02 -2.88 -24.77
C CYS A 119 4.87 -4.15 -24.87
N LYS A 120 4.25 -5.27 -25.26
CA LYS A 120 4.93 -6.54 -25.55
C LYS A 120 4.74 -6.91 -27.02
N VAL A 121 5.82 -7.24 -27.74
CA VAL A 121 5.68 -7.57 -29.19
C VAL A 121 4.90 -8.87 -29.40
N LYS A 122 5.02 -9.84 -28.49
CA LYS A 122 4.45 -11.18 -28.67
C LYS A 122 3.05 -11.29 -28.06
N ALA A 123 2.09 -11.79 -28.84
CA ALA A 123 0.70 -11.95 -28.39
C ALA A 123 0.51 -13.02 -27.29
N ASN A 124 1.43 -13.96 -27.15
CA ASN A 124 1.39 -15.00 -26.10
C ASN A 124 1.88 -14.53 -24.73
N LEU A 125 2.25 -13.25 -24.59
CA LEU A 125 2.64 -12.61 -23.33
C LEU A 125 1.48 -11.89 -22.64
N ASP A 126 0.24 -12.20 -23.02
CA ASP A 126 -0.97 -11.79 -22.30
C ASP A 126 -0.88 -12.26 -20.83
N PRO A 127 -0.89 -11.36 -19.82
CA PRO A 127 -0.70 -11.74 -18.43
C PRO A 127 -1.90 -12.48 -17.82
N PHE A 128 -3.02 -12.56 -18.54
CA PHE A 128 -4.24 -13.25 -18.07
C PHE A 128 -4.56 -14.47 -18.93
N ASP A 129 -5.17 -15.48 -18.32
CA ASP A 129 -5.63 -16.69 -19.00
C ASP A 129 -7.15 -16.88 -18.84
N GLU A 130 -7.92 -16.49 -19.87
CA GLU A 130 -9.39 -16.58 -19.90
C GLU A 130 -9.93 -18.02 -19.89
N TRP A 131 -9.05 -19.03 -19.97
CA TRP A 131 -9.42 -20.45 -20.09
C TRP A 131 -9.03 -21.28 -18.87
N GLN A 132 -8.55 -20.65 -17.79
CA GLN A 132 -8.15 -21.33 -16.56
C GLN A 132 -8.84 -20.72 -15.34
N ASP A 133 -9.18 -21.56 -14.35
CA ASP A 133 -9.75 -21.11 -13.08
C ASP A 133 -8.79 -20.15 -12.37
N GLY A 134 -9.27 -18.95 -12.04
CA GLY A 134 -8.50 -17.90 -11.33
C GLY A 134 -7.80 -16.86 -12.22
N ASP A 135 -7.89 -16.96 -13.54
CA ASP A 135 -7.37 -16.00 -14.54
C ASP A 135 -5.85 -15.71 -14.49
N GLU A 136 -5.09 -16.41 -13.64
CA GLU A 136 -3.67 -16.14 -13.39
C GLU A 136 -2.72 -16.77 -14.43
N PRO A 137 -1.56 -16.13 -14.69
CA PRO A 137 -0.62 -16.65 -15.66
C PRO A 137 0.13 -17.88 -15.12
N VAL A 138 0.04 -19.01 -15.82
CA VAL A 138 0.82 -20.23 -15.47
C VAL A 138 2.22 -20.20 -16.08
N ALA A 139 2.35 -19.72 -17.32
CA ALA A 139 3.62 -19.68 -18.05
C ALA A 139 4.56 -18.59 -17.51
N GLN A 140 5.86 -18.90 -17.38
CA GLN A 140 6.86 -18.01 -16.78
C GLN A 140 6.86 -16.62 -17.41
N GLY A 141 6.90 -16.51 -18.75
CA GLY A 141 6.90 -15.21 -19.42
C GLY A 141 5.64 -14.37 -19.15
N ARG A 142 4.49 -14.99 -18.89
CA ARG A 142 3.24 -14.29 -18.53
C ARG A 142 3.29 -13.85 -17.05
N LYS A 143 3.88 -14.68 -16.18
CA LYS A 143 4.15 -14.33 -14.76
C LYS A 143 5.09 -13.14 -14.65
N ASP A 144 6.12 -13.08 -15.48
CA ASP A 144 7.08 -11.97 -15.50
C ASP A 144 6.39 -10.65 -15.90
N VAL A 145 5.55 -10.67 -16.95
CA VAL A 145 4.74 -9.51 -17.36
C VAL A 145 3.76 -9.09 -16.27
N TRP A 146 3.11 -10.05 -15.62
CA TRP A 146 2.20 -9.76 -14.51
C TRP A 146 2.91 -9.12 -13.32
N GLY A 147 4.06 -9.67 -12.92
CA GLY A 147 4.90 -9.10 -11.87
C GLY A 147 5.37 -7.67 -12.19
N GLN A 148 5.72 -7.41 -13.44
CA GLN A 148 6.11 -6.08 -13.94
C GLN A 148 4.94 -5.08 -13.89
N LEU A 149 3.73 -5.48 -14.28
CA LEU A 149 2.54 -4.62 -14.19
C LEU A 149 2.20 -4.28 -12.73
N LEU A 150 2.31 -5.27 -11.84
CA LEU A 150 2.10 -5.08 -10.41
C LEU A 150 3.16 -4.15 -9.81
N SER A 151 4.43 -4.27 -10.19
CA SER A 151 5.47 -3.39 -9.67
C SER A 151 5.28 -1.94 -10.13
N TYR A 152 4.84 -1.71 -11.37
CA TYR A 152 4.52 -0.37 -11.86
C TYR A 152 3.33 0.26 -11.14
N ALA A 153 2.26 -0.51 -10.93
CA ALA A 153 1.12 0.00 -10.17
C ALA A 153 1.50 0.27 -8.69
N ASP A 154 2.33 -0.57 -8.05
CA ASP A 154 2.88 -0.30 -6.71
C ASP A 154 3.63 1.04 -6.66
N LEU A 155 4.46 1.34 -7.66
CA LEU A 155 5.18 2.61 -7.75
C LEU A 155 4.22 3.80 -7.91
N VAL A 156 3.15 3.67 -8.70
CA VAL A 156 2.12 4.72 -8.78
C VAL A 156 1.45 4.95 -7.43
N PHE A 157 1.04 3.90 -6.73
CA PHE A 157 0.50 4.04 -5.37
C PHE A 157 1.56 4.64 -4.44
N ARG A 158 2.82 4.23 -4.50
CA ARG A 158 3.90 4.74 -3.65
C ARG A 158 4.10 6.26 -3.77
N TYR A 159 4.09 6.80 -4.98
CA TYR A 159 4.36 8.22 -5.23
C TYR A 159 3.12 9.11 -5.32
N GLN A 160 1.91 8.55 -5.28
CA GLN A 160 0.65 9.30 -5.41
C GLN A 160 -0.38 8.88 -4.36
N GLN A 161 -1.32 9.77 -4.03
CA GLN A 161 -2.49 9.42 -3.23
C GLN A 161 -3.60 8.93 -4.16
N ARG A 162 -3.74 7.61 -4.30
CA ARG A 162 -4.65 6.97 -5.27
C ARG A 162 -5.60 6.01 -4.59
N LEU A 163 -6.88 6.07 -4.99
CA LEU A 163 -7.92 5.10 -4.67
C LEU A 163 -7.83 3.86 -5.57
N PHE A 164 -7.46 4.09 -6.84
CA PHE A 164 -7.25 3.06 -7.84
C PHE A 164 -6.35 3.60 -8.96
N HIS A 165 -5.83 2.71 -9.80
CA HIS A 165 -5.03 3.07 -10.97
C HIS A 165 -5.39 2.22 -12.18
N TYR A 166 -5.26 2.79 -13.38
CA TYR A 166 -5.46 2.07 -14.63
C TYR A 166 -4.14 1.95 -15.40
N THR A 167 -3.93 0.79 -16.00
CA THR A 167 -2.86 0.50 -16.96
C THR A 167 -3.46 -0.10 -18.22
N VAL A 168 -2.90 0.24 -19.37
CA VAL A 168 -3.22 -0.44 -20.63
C VAL A 168 -2.00 -1.23 -21.07
N ILE A 169 -2.15 -2.54 -21.25
CA ILE A 169 -1.10 -3.36 -21.86
C ILE A 169 -1.45 -3.62 -23.32
N PHE A 170 -0.52 -3.37 -24.22
CA PHE A 170 -0.58 -3.79 -25.62
C PHE A 170 0.33 -5.01 -25.82
N PHE A 171 -0.16 -6.05 -26.49
CA PHE A 171 0.59 -7.25 -26.79
C PHE A 171 0.27 -7.80 -28.19
N GLY A 172 1.25 -7.78 -29.10
CA GLY A 172 1.02 -8.07 -30.51
C GLY A 172 0.02 -7.12 -31.16
N HIS A 173 -1.18 -7.58 -31.49
CA HIS A 173 -2.30 -6.76 -32.00
C HIS A 173 -3.47 -6.69 -31.03
N TYR A 174 -3.23 -7.08 -29.78
CA TYR A 174 -4.21 -7.12 -28.73
C TYR A 174 -3.87 -6.15 -27.61
N ALA A 175 -4.88 -5.77 -26.84
CA ALA A 175 -4.72 -4.94 -25.67
C ALA A 175 -5.67 -5.38 -24.56
N ARG A 176 -5.32 -5.03 -23.31
CA ARG A 176 -6.22 -5.09 -22.16
C ARG A 176 -6.16 -3.79 -21.38
N VAL A 177 -7.30 -3.40 -20.83
CA VAL A 177 -7.40 -2.35 -19.80
C VAL A 177 -7.41 -3.05 -18.45
N ILE A 178 -6.54 -2.61 -17.54
CA ILE A 178 -6.37 -3.21 -16.23
C ILE A 178 -6.60 -2.14 -15.18
N ARG A 179 -7.46 -2.42 -14.20
CA ARG A 179 -7.73 -1.57 -13.04
C ARG A 179 -7.18 -2.23 -11.78
N PHE A 180 -6.39 -1.49 -11.03
CA PHE A 180 -5.85 -1.89 -9.74
C PHE A 180 -6.52 -1.09 -8.62
N ASP A 181 -7.02 -1.76 -7.59
CA ASP A 181 -7.34 -1.13 -6.31
C ASP A 181 -6.88 -1.99 -5.13
N ARG A 182 -7.20 -1.54 -3.92
CA ARG A 182 -6.75 -2.19 -2.69
C ARG A 182 -7.44 -3.52 -2.41
N SER A 183 -8.53 -3.87 -3.09
CA SER A 183 -9.14 -5.20 -2.97
C SER A 183 -8.57 -6.21 -3.97
N GLY A 184 -8.20 -5.76 -5.17
CA GLY A 184 -7.82 -6.67 -6.26
C GLY A 184 -7.54 -5.98 -7.59
N VAL A 185 -7.46 -6.81 -8.64
CA VAL A 185 -7.22 -6.37 -10.02
C VAL A 185 -8.36 -6.80 -10.93
N VAL A 186 -8.84 -5.88 -11.77
CA VAL A 186 -9.89 -6.16 -12.77
C VAL A 186 -9.33 -5.91 -14.15
N ALA A 187 -9.37 -6.92 -15.02
CA ALA A 187 -8.93 -6.80 -16.41
C ALA A 187 -10.11 -6.84 -17.37
N SER A 188 -10.01 -6.10 -18.49
CA SER A 188 -10.93 -6.27 -19.61
C SER A 188 -10.67 -7.59 -20.34
N ASP A 189 -11.65 -8.04 -21.12
CA ASP A 189 -11.49 -8.99 -22.22
C ASP A 189 -10.40 -8.54 -23.20
N LYS A 190 -9.89 -9.49 -23.98
CA LYS A 190 -8.87 -9.24 -24.99
C LYS A 190 -9.42 -8.41 -26.15
N ILE A 191 -8.85 -7.23 -26.38
CA ILE A 191 -9.28 -6.31 -27.44
C ILE A 191 -8.32 -6.40 -28.63
N ASN A 192 -8.79 -6.80 -29.81
CA ASN A 192 -7.99 -6.68 -31.04
C ASN A 192 -7.98 -5.22 -31.50
N TYR A 193 -7.05 -4.42 -30.97
CA TYR A 193 -7.05 -2.98 -31.21
C TYR A 193 -6.72 -2.61 -32.67
N ALA A 194 -6.00 -3.46 -33.40
CA ALA A 194 -5.69 -3.23 -34.80
C ALA A 194 -6.93 -3.34 -35.71
N LYS A 195 -7.81 -4.32 -35.42
CA LYS A 195 -9.03 -4.59 -36.19
C LYS A 195 -10.24 -3.81 -35.68
N ASP A 196 -10.44 -3.78 -34.36
CA ASP A 196 -11.59 -3.17 -33.69
C ASP A 196 -11.17 -2.41 -32.41
N GLY A 197 -10.24 -1.48 -32.55
CA GLY A 197 -9.79 -0.60 -31.47
C GLY A 197 -10.75 0.55 -31.15
N SER A 198 -11.96 0.56 -31.70
CA SER A 198 -12.97 1.59 -31.43
C SER A 198 -13.35 1.63 -29.95
N ARG A 199 -13.59 0.46 -29.35
CA ARG A 199 -13.87 0.26 -27.92
C ARG A 199 -12.73 0.78 -27.03
N LEU A 200 -11.48 0.44 -27.36
CA LEU A 200 -10.30 0.93 -26.62
C LEU A 200 -10.14 2.44 -26.75
N THR A 201 -10.38 3.00 -27.94
CA THR A 201 -10.34 4.44 -28.16
C THR A 201 -11.39 5.15 -27.30
N GLU A 202 -12.60 4.61 -27.22
CA GLU A 202 -13.67 5.15 -26.37
C GLU A 202 -13.28 5.13 -24.88
N PHE A 203 -12.70 4.03 -24.38
CA PHE A 203 -12.15 3.98 -23.03
C PHE A 203 -11.15 5.12 -22.78
N LEU A 204 -10.15 5.28 -23.66
CA LEU A 204 -9.11 6.31 -23.51
C LEU A 204 -9.70 7.73 -23.54
N VAL A 205 -10.66 7.99 -24.44
CA VAL A 205 -11.33 9.29 -24.55
C VAL A 205 -12.13 9.59 -23.28
N ARG A 206 -12.92 8.62 -22.78
CA ARG A 206 -13.62 8.76 -21.50
C ARG A 206 -12.64 9.03 -20.39
N TYR A 207 -11.58 8.23 -20.28
CA TYR A 207 -10.57 8.35 -19.23
C TYR A 207 -9.93 9.74 -19.18
N CYS A 208 -9.54 10.28 -20.32
CA CYS A 208 -8.93 11.61 -20.42
C CYS A 208 -9.87 12.73 -19.98
N ARG A 209 -11.18 12.57 -20.21
CA ARG A 209 -12.21 13.57 -19.89
C ARG A 209 -12.75 13.49 -18.46
N MET A 210 -12.46 12.40 -17.75
CA MET A 210 -12.86 12.25 -16.35
C MET A 210 -12.18 13.28 -15.44
N LYS A 211 -12.87 13.64 -14.36
CA LYS A 211 -12.27 14.36 -13.23
C LYS A 211 -11.17 13.50 -12.58
N GLU A 212 -10.24 14.14 -11.89
CA GLU A 212 -9.12 13.46 -11.22
C GLU A 212 -9.57 12.37 -10.25
N THR A 213 -10.62 12.63 -9.47
CA THR A 213 -11.22 11.65 -8.55
C THR A 213 -11.65 10.37 -9.26
N ASN A 214 -12.21 10.52 -10.46
CA ASN A 214 -12.70 9.41 -11.27
C ASN A 214 -11.57 8.73 -12.06
N ARG A 215 -10.38 9.35 -12.14
CA ARG A 215 -9.13 8.70 -12.55
C ARG A 215 -8.39 8.04 -11.37
N GLY A 216 -8.99 8.08 -10.19
CA GLY A 216 -8.50 7.40 -8.99
C GLY A 216 -7.63 8.26 -8.08
N HIS A 217 -7.57 9.58 -8.26
CA HIS A 217 -6.92 10.46 -7.27
C HIS A 217 -7.79 10.59 -6.02
N ASP A 218 -7.17 10.55 -4.84
CA ASP A 218 -7.86 10.75 -3.57
C ASP A 218 -8.33 12.22 -3.44
N PRO A 219 -9.66 12.50 -3.38
CA PRO A 219 -10.17 13.87 -3.24
C PRO A 219 -9.82 14.55 -1.91
N THR A 220 -9.40 13.77 -0.91
CA THR A 220 -9.04 14.25 0.42
C THR A 220 -7.54 14.48 0.58
N ALA A 221 -6.78 14.33 -0.50
CA ALA A 221 -5.36 14.60 -0.56
C ALA A 221 -5.07 15.69 -1.60
N THR A 222 -4.42 16.76 -1.16
CA THR A 222 -3.99 17.86 -2.05
C THR A 222 -2.48 17.91 -2.09
N ARG A 223 -1.90 17.83 -3.29
CA ARG A 223 -0.46 17.97 -3.46
C ARG A 223 0.00 19.37 -3.07
N ILE A 224 1.13 19.47 -2.38
CA ILE A 224 1.82 20.72 -2.11
C ILE A 224 2.88 20.88 -3.20
N GLU A 225 2.68 21.86 -4.07
CA GLU A 225 3.61 22.18 -5.14
C GLU A 225 4.78 23.02 -4.62
N ARG A 226 5.92 22.94 -5.29
CA ARG A 226 7.11 23.74 -4.93
C ARG A 226 6.87 25.26 -5.02
N THR A 227 5.84 25.66 -5.76
CA THR A 227 5.41 27.04 -5.92
C THR A 227 4.44 27.50 -4.83
N ASP A 228 3.97 26.60 -3.97
CA ASP A 228 3.05 26.95 -2.89
C ASP A 228 3.81 27.55 -1.72
N ASP A 229 3.31 28.65 -1.14
CA ASP A 229 3.91 29.27 0.06
C ASP A 229 4.06 28.28 1.22
N LEU A 230 3.16 27.29 1.31
CA LEU A 230 3.19 26.25 2.33
C LEU A 230 4.44 25.37 2.23
N PHE A 231 4.99 25.18 1.03
CA PHE A 231 6.22 24.40 0.81
C PHE A 231 7.39 25.03 1.58
N ASP A 232 7.61 26.32 1.42
CA ASP A 232 8.68 27.04 2.11
C ASP A 232 8.42 27.18 3.61
N LYS A 233 7.16 27.37 4.01
CA LYS A 233 6.76 27.37 5.42
C LYS A 233 7.08 26.05 6.11
N LEU A 234 6.83 24.91 5.46
CA LEU A 234 7.15 23.59 5.99
C LEU A 234 8.64 23.38 6.18
N LYS A 235 9.45 23.77 5.19
CA LYS A 235 10.91 23.73 5.30
C LYS A 235 11.43 24.58 6.44
N LYS A 236 10.93 25.82 6.56
CA LYS A 236 11.29 26.71 7.66
C LYS A 236 10.87 26.12 9.01
N HIS A 237 9.69 25.50 9.07
CA HIS A 237 9.18 24.86 10.26
C HIS A 237 10.06 23.68 10.71
N GLY A 238 10.40 22.75 9.81
CA GLY A 238 11.29 21.62 10.10
C GLY A 238 12.67 22.06 10.61
N LYS A 239 13.33 22.96 9.87
CA LYS A 239 14.64 23.50 10.26
C LYS A 239 14.61 24.24 11.60
N LYS A 240 13.55 25.02 11.85
CA LYS A 240 13.37 25.73 13.12
C LYS A 240 13.21 24.73 14.27
N ALA A 241 12.37 23.71 14.11
CA ALA A 241 12.15 22.68 15.14
C ALA A 241 13.45 21.92 15.47
N VAL A 242 14.27 21.60 14.46
CA VAL A 242 15.60 20.99 14.67
C VAL A 242 16.54 21.93 15.40
N ALA A 243 16.55 23.23 15.08
CA ALA A 243 17.39 24.21 15.77
C ALA A 243 16.97 24.42 17.24
N GLU A 244 15.66 24.37 17.53
CA GLU A 244 15.11 24.50 18.89
C GLU A 244 15.30 23.23 19.73
N SER A 245 15.38 22.05 19.10
CA SER A 245 15.64 20.78 19.78
C SER A 245 16.62 19.89 18.99
N PRO A 246 17.94 20.18 19.02
CA PRO A 246 18.93 19.48 18.20
C PRO A 246 19.08 17.98 18.48
N GLU A 247 18.73 17.54 19.70
CA GLU A 247 18.73 16.13 20.11
C GLU A 247 17.32 15.49 20.11
N GLY A 248 16.29 16.26 19.70
CA GLY A 248 14.90 15.84 19.69
C GLY A 248 14.54 15.00 18.47
N HIS A 249 14.45 13.67 18.62
CA HIS A 249 14.27 12.73 17.51
C HIS A 249 13.11 13.07 16.56
N ILE A 250 11.99 13.60 17.06
CA ILE A 250 10.81 13.91 16.25
C ILE A 250 11.10 15.02 15.22
N PRO A 251 11.60 16.22 15.61
CA PRO A 251 12.09 17.23 14.68
C PRO A 251 13.06 16.70 13.61
N GLN A 252 14.06 15.89 13.98
CA GLN A 252 15.01 15.37 12.99
C GLN A 252 14.34 14.40 12.02
N LEU A 253 13.47 13.51 12.52
CA LEU A 253 12.72 12.60 11.65
C LEU A 253 11.80 13.36 10.70
N PHE A 254 11.09 14.40 11.17
CA PHE A 254 10.25 15.23 10.32
C PHE A 254 11.05 15.97 9.24
N ASP A 255 12.14 16.64 9.60
CA ASP A 255 12.99 17.36 8.65
C ASP A 255 13.55 16.43 7.57
N ALA A 256 13.92 15.19 7.95
CA ALA A 256 14.32 14.15 7.00
C ALA A 256 13.19 13.72 6.04
N THR A 257 11.92 13.89 6.41
CA THR A 257 10.78 13.63 5.49
C THR A 257 10.60 14.72 4.44
N LEU A 258 11.16 15.92 4.64
CA LEU A 258 11.10 17.04 3.69
C LEU A 258 12.11 16.87 2.55
N ASP A 259 12.15 15.67 1.97
CA ASP A 259 12.88 15.31 0.77
C ASP A 259 12.18 15.93 -0.45
N GLU A 260 12.82 16.90 -1.09
CA GLU A 260 12.23 17.60 -2.24
C GLU A 260 12.08 16.70 -3.49
N SER A 261 12.76 15.55 -3.53
CA SER A 261 12.55 14.57 -4.61
C SER A 261 11.22 13.82 -4.45
N TRP A 262 10.60 13.93 -3.28
CA TRP A 262 9.34 13.29 -2.94
C TRP A 262 8.16 14.29 -2.98
N PRO A 263 6.96 13.88 -3.42
CA PRO A 263 5.77 14.74 -3.37
C PRO A 263 5.22 14.90 -1.95
N TRP A 264 4.95 16.14 -1.53
CA TRP A 264 4.35 16.45 -0.22
C TRP A 264 2.85 16.69 -0.36
N TRP A 265 2.11 16.46 0.73
CA TRP A 265 0.65 16.43 0.69
C TRP A 265 0.03 17.13 1.89
N LYS A 266 -1.12 17.78 1.64
CA LYS A 266 -2.14 18.05 2.65
C LYS A 266 -3.11 16.88 2.65
N LEU A 267 -3.38 16.30 3.80
CA LEU A 267 -4.30 15.19 3.99
C LEU A 267 -5.45 15.62 4.91
N GLU A 268 -6.68 15.39 4.48
CA GLU A 268 -7.85 15.50 5.37
C GLU A 268 -7.96 14.26 6.25
N VAL A 269 -8.23 14.46 7.53
CA VAL A 269 -8.57 13.40 8.49
C VAL A 269 -9.99 13.66 8.97
N PHE A 270 -10.85 12.67 8.80
CA PHE A 270 -12.25 12.76 9.25
C PHE A 270 -12.35 12.38 10.73
N ASN A 271 -13.23 13.02 11.48
CA ASN A 271 -13.46 12.70 12.89
C ASN A 271 -14.88 13.09 13.29
N GLU A 272 -15.76 12.12 13.50
CA GLU A 272 -17.14 12.36 13.98
C GLU A 272 -17.91 13.47 13.22
N GLY A 273 -17.70 13.56 11.89
CA GLY A 273 -18.34 14.58 11.05
C GLY A 273 -17.49 15.85 10.79
N TYR A 274 -16.37 16.02 11.50
CA TYR A 274 -15.44 17.13 11.31
C TYR A 274 -14.26 16.74 10.44
N ARG A 275 -13.67 17.74 9.76
CA ARG A 275 -12.47 17.59 8.93
C ARG A 275 -11.32 18.31 9.58
N HIS A 276 -10.25 17.57 9.84
CA HIS A 276 -8.96 18.09 10.26
C HIS A 276 -8.00 18.02 9.09
N MET A 277 -7.03 18.93 9.05
CA MET A 277 -6.00 18.96 8.01
C MET A 277 -4.63 18.75 8.62
N ALA A 278 -3.82 17.92 7.98
CA ALA A 278 -2.42 17.75 8.32
C ALA A 278 -1.54 17.80 7.05
N VAL A 279 -0.32 18.27 7.21
CA VAL A 279 0.69 18.29 6.16
C VAL A 279 1.73 17.21 6.39
N VAL A 280 2.13 16.55 5.32
CA VAL A 280 3.07 15.41 5.35
C VAL A 280 4.09 15.51 4.22
N GLY A 281 5.33 15.15 4.53
CA GLY A 281 6.39 14.91 3.56
C GLY A 281 6.42 13.46 3.07
N LYS A 282 7.63 12.93 2.89
CA LYS A 282 7.87 11.52 2.61
C LYS A 282 7.38 10.63 3.76
N PRO A 283 6.66 9.52 3.49
CA PRO A 283 6.29 8.57 4.53
C PRO A 283 7.50 8.10 5.33
N HIS A 284 7.37 8.09 6.65
CA HIS A 284 8.32 7.46 7.57
C HIS A 284 8.22 5.93 7.48
N PHE A 285 7.03 5.41 7.18
CA PHE A 285 6.77 4.00 6.95
C PHE A 285 5.88 3.82 5.71
N LEU A 286 6.14 2.76 4.94
CA LEU A 286 5.34 2.41 3.77
C LEU A 286 5.29 0.89 3.64
N SER A 287 4.10 0.30 3.57
CA SER A 287 3.92 -1.11 3.24
C SER A 287 4.08 -1.34 1.73
N ASP A 288 4.74 -2.42 1.35
CA ASP A 288 4.81 -2.84 -0.05
C ASP A 288 3.51 -3.51 -0.51
N GLY A 289 3.21 -3.38 -1.80
CA GLY A 289 2.14 -4.13 -2.46
C GLY A 289 0.89 -3.30 -2.79
N ILE A 290 0.18 -3.76 -3.81
CA ILE A 290 -1.03 -3.11 -4.32
C ILE A 290 -2.25 -3.51 -3.50
N VAL A 291 -2.49 -4.81 -3.34
CA VAL A 291 -3.69 -5.35 -2.71
C VAL A 291 -3.48 -5.50 -1.20
N GLY A 292 -4.46 -5.07 -0.41
CA GLY A 292 -4.42 -5.06 1.05
C GLY A 292 -4.36 -3.65 1.61
N ARG A 293 -3.73 -3.52 2.79
CA ARG A 293 -3.82 -2.31 3.63
C ARG A 293 -3.13 -1.09 3.03
N GLY A 294 -2.05 -1.27 2.27
CA GLY A 294 -1.36 -0.15 1.62
C GLY A 294 -0.94 0.97 2.58
N THR A 295 -0.60 0.60 3.81
CA THR A 295 -0.36 1.49 4.95
C THR A 295 0.80 2.44 4.70
N ARG A 296 0.57 3.71 5.00
CA ARG A 296 1.57 4.78 5.02
C ARG A 296 1.58 5.42 6.40
N GLY A 297 2.75 5.50 7.00
CA GLY A 297 2.97 6.19 8.26
C GLY A 297 3.70 7.49 8.02
N TYR A 298 3.13 8.60 8.47
CA TYR A 298 3.69 9.93 8.31
C TYR A 298 4.00 10.56 9.65
N ILE A 299 5.09 11.32 9.69
CA ILE A 299 5.26 12.35 10.70
C ILE A 299 4.61 13.59 10.11
N ALA A 300 3.54 14.04 10.75
CA ALA A 300 2.65 15.06 10.23
C ALA A 300 2.65 16.30 11.12
N VAL A 301 2.29 17.44 10.54
CA VAL A 301 2.00 18.66 11.29
C VAL A 301 0.54 19.04 11.05
N PRO A 302 -0.31 19.12 12.08
CA PRO A 302 -1.66 19.62 11.92
C PRO A 302 -1.67 21.08 11.45
N LEU A 303 -2.70 21.45 10.68
CA LEU A 303 -2.97 22.83 10.31
C LEU A 303 -4.03 23.44 11.22
N ASN A 304 -3.86 24.69 11.61
CA ASN A 304 -4.90 25.46 12.30
C ASN A 304 -5.98 25.93 11.31
N SER A 305 -7.00 26.62 11.83
CA SER A 305 -8.12 27.16 11.03
C SER A 305 -7.70 28.14 9.93
N SER A 306 -6.52 28.77 10.05
CA SER A 306 -5.96 29.68 9.04
C SER A 306 -5.08 28.95 8.02
N GLY A 307 -4.94 27.63 8.12
CA GLY A 307 -4.09 26.83 7.23
C GLY A 307 -2.60 26.87 7.59
N GLU A 308 -2.24 27.38 8.78
CA GLU A 308 -0.85 27.44 9.23
C GLU A 308 -0.48 26.20 10.09
N PRO A 309 0.76 25.68 9.98
CA PRO A 309 1.23 24.58 10.82
C PRO A 309 1.17 24.93 12.32
N THR A 310 0.59 24.05 13.14
CA THR A 310 0.34 24.30 14.58
C THR A 310 1.58 24.21 15.48
N GLY A 311 2.68 23.67 14.98
CA GLY A 311 3.95 23.54 15.70
C GLY A 311 4.18 22.19 16.38
N SER A 312 3.13 21.40 16.59
CA SER A 312 3.22 20.06 17.18
C SER A 312 3.28 19.00 16.09
N PHE A 313 4.16 18.00 16.28
CA PHE A 313 4.24 16.84 15.42
C PHE A 313 3.31 15.73 15.93
N VAL A 314 2.67 15.04 15.01
CA VAL A 314 1.80 13.88 15.28
C VAL A 314 2.17 12.75 14.32
N TYR A 315 1.78 11.53 14.65
CA TYR A 315 1.85 10.42 13.72
C TYR A 315 0.52 10.30 12.98
N LEU A 316 0.55 10.27 11.65
CA LEU A 316 -0.64 10.05 10.81
C LEU A 316 -0.47 8.73 10.06
N LYS A 317 -1.37 7.78 10.33
CA LYS A 317 -1.48 6.52 9.60
C LYS A 317 -2.59 6.64 8.57
N ASP A 318 -2.23 6.37 7.31
CA ASP A 318 -3.12 6.32 6.15
C ASP A 318 -3.17 4.87 5.67
N ALA A 319 -4.35 4.24 5.70
CA ALA A 319 -4.48 2.82 5.44
C ALA A 319 -5.85 2.43 4.88
N TRP A 320 -5.89 1.31 4.19
CA TRP A 320 -7.12 0.68 3.73
C TRP A 320 -7.47 -0.43 4.70
N ARG A 321 -8.35 -0.13 5.66
CA ARG A 321 -8.79 -1.14 6.62
C ARG A 321 -9.73 -2.11 5.93
N VAL A 322 -9.69 -3.37 6.36
CA VAL A 322 -10.67 -4.36 5.92
C VAL A 322 -12.05 -3.95 6.46
N ASN A 323 -13.05 -3.95 5.59
CA ASN A 323 -14.41 -3.53 5.91
C ASN A 323 -15.35 -4.74 6.00
N HIS A 324 -15.29 -5.44 7.14
CA HIS A 324 -16.19 -6.56 7.43
C HIS A 324 -17.03 -6.29 8.68
N PRO A 325 -18.27 -6.82 8.74
CA PRO A 325 -19.09 -6.76 9.94
C PRO A 325 -18.35 -7.29 11.17
N GLY A 326 -18.42 -6.55 12.28
CA GLY A 326 -17.77 -6.91 13.55
C GLY A 326 -16.30 -6.53 13.65
N MET A 327 -15.70 -5.86 12.66
CA MET A 327 -14.37 -5.25 12.80
C MET A 327 -14.51 -3.84 13.38
N GLU A 328 -13.87 -3.59 14.51
CA GLU A 328 -13.79 -2.27 15.12
C GLU A 328 -12.73 -1.42 14.40
N LYS A 329 -12.88 -0.10 14.42
CA LYS A 329 -11.85 0.81 13.89
C LYS A 329 -10.78 0.93 14.95
N GLU A 330 -9.52 0.92 14.52
CA GLU A 330 -8.36 1.06 15.40
C GLU A 330 -8.49 2.26 16.36
N GLY A 331 -8.97 3.40 15.86
CA GLY A 331 -9.12 4.58 16.70
C GLY A 331 -10.24 4.46 17.73
N ASP A 332 -11.30 3.67 17.48
CA ASP A 332 -12.35 3.40 18.47
C ASP A 332 -11.77 2.55 19.62
N VAL A 333 -10.94 1.55 19.27
CA VAL A 333 -10.20 0.73 20.25
C VAL A 333 -9.24 1.61 21.05
N LEU A 334 -8.41 2.42 20.39
CA LEU A 334 -7.48 3.33 21.07
C LEU A 334 -8.22 4.30 22.00
N ARG A 335 -9.38 4.84 21.61
CA ARG A 335 -10.21 5.69 22.50
C ARG A 335 -10.63 4.92 23.75
N ALA A 336 -11.06 3.66 23.61
CA ALA A 336 -11.44 2.83 24.74
C ALA A 336 -10.25 2.56 25.67
N LEU A 337 -9.09 2.22 25.12
CA LEU A 337 -7.85 1.99 25.89
C LEU A 337 -7.35 3.27 26.59
N ASN A 338 -7.36 4.41 25.89
CA ASN A 338 -6.98 5.71 26.47
C ASN A 338 -7.95 6.11 27.61
N LYS A 339 -9.26 5.87 27.46
CA LYS A 339 -10.27 6.10 28.51
C LYS A 339 -10.05 5.19 29.72
N ALA A 340 -9.65 3.94 29.49
CA ALA A 340 -9.27 2.99 30.53
C ALA A 340 -7.89 3.28 31.14
N LYS A 341 -7.17 4.30 30.64
CA LYS A 341 -5.82 4.69 31.08
C LYS A 341 -4.79 3.58 30.94
N VAL A 342 -4.92 2.77 29.89
CA VAL A 342 -3.90 1.78 29.52
C VAL A 342 -2.61 2.52 29.16
N HIS A 343 -1.50 2.13 29.76
CA HIS A 343 -0.20 2.72 29.51
C HIS A 343 0.43 2.16 28.23
N HIS A 344 1.40 2.90 27.67
CA HIS A 344 2.23 2.43 26.57
C HIS A 344 1.44 2.03 25.31
N VAL A 345 0.28 2.65 25.08
CA VAL A 345 -0.47 2.62 23.82
C VAL A 345 -0.57 4.04 23.25
N PRO A 346 -0.72 4.20 21.92
CA PRO A 346 -0.90 5.51 21.32
C PRO A 346 -2.10 6.27 21.90
N THR A 347 -1.93 7.58 22.05
CA THR A 347 -3.03 8.50 22.33
C THR A 347 -3.68 8.89 21.02
N VAL A 348 -4.93 8.47 20.80
CA VAL A 348 -5.67 8.85 19.59
C VAL A 348 -6.10 10.31 19.66
N VAL A 349 -5.75 11.08 18.63
CA VAL A 349 -6.13 12.50 18.47
C VAL A 349 -7.43 12.59 17.69
N CYS A 350 -7.47 11.97 16.52
CA CYS A 350 -8.66 11.93 15.66
C CYS A 350 -8.53 10.79 14.64
N HIS A 351 -9.66 10.26 14.17
CA HIS A 351 -9.66 9.19 13.17
C HIS A 351 -11.02 9.02 12.51
N GLY A 352 -11.02 8.40 11.32
CA GLY A 352 -12.26 8.13 10.63
C GLY A 352 -12.07 7.49 9.26
N ASP A 353 -13.16 6.88 8.79
CA ASP A 353 -13.29 6.45 7.40
C ASP A 353 -13.43 7.68 6.51
N LEU A 354 -12.77 7.65 5.36
CA LEU A 354 -12.89 8.70 4.36
C LEU A 354 -14.17 8.49 3.53
N PRO A 355 -15.10 9.46 3.49
CA PRO A 355 -16.40 9.26 2.84
C PRO A 355 -16.30 8.91 1.36
N GLY A 356 -16.99 7.85 0.94
CA GLY A 356 -17.07 7.42 -0.47
C GLY A 356 -15.78 6.83 -1.03
N GLN A 357 -14.92 6.29 -0.16
CA GLN A 357 -13.62 5.71 -0.54
C GLN A 357 -13.52 4.23 -0.18
N ASP A 358 -14.43 3.44 -0.73
CA ASP A 358 -14.45 1.98 -0.67
C ASP A 358 -13.97 1.35 -2.00
N THR A 359 -13.51 0.10 -1.93
CA THR A 359 -12.96 -0.61 -3.09
C THR A 359 -14.04 -1.20 -3.99
N LEU A 360 -14.14 -0.70 -5.22
CA LEU A 360 -15.15 -1.15 -6.19
C LEU A 360 -14.91 -2.57 -6.73
N SER A 361 -13.66 -3.09 -6.79
CA SER A 361 -13.44 -4.42 -7.38
C SER A 361 -14.16 -5.52 -6.58
N TYR A 362 -14.14 -5.42 -5.24
CA TYR A 362 -14.92 -6.29 -4.35
C TYR A 362 -16.43 -6.10 -4.55
N ASN A 363 -16.92 -4.86 -4.52
CA ASN A 363 -18.37 -4.58 -4.61
C ASN A 363 -19.00 -5.11 -5.89
N ASN A 364 -18.26 -5.06 -7.00
CA ASN A 364 -18.74 -5.51 -8.30
C ASN A 364 -18.46 -7.00 -8.57
N TRP A 365 -17.72 -7.71 -7.70
CA TRP A 365 -17.30 -9.09 -7.97
C TRP A 365 -18.47 -10.04 -8.26
N ALA A 366 -19.53 -9.96 -7.45
CA ALA A 366 -20.71 -10.82 -7.57
C ALA A 366 -21.48 -10.62 -8.88
N GLN A 367 -21.38 -9.44 -9.52
CA GLN A 367 -21.99 -9.19 -10.82
C GLN A 367 -21.36 -10.03 -11.94
N TYR A 368 -20.08 -10.38 -11.78
CA TYR A 368 -19.32 -11.15 -12.77
C TYR A 368 -19.22 -12.64 -12.44
N HIS A 369 -19.62 -13.02 -11.22
CA HIS A 369 -19.60 -14.40 -10.71
C HIS A 369 -20.98 -14.75 -10.16
N SER A 370 -22.04 -14.51 -10.95
CA SER A 370 -23.44 -14.68 -10.51
C SER A 370 -23.79 -16.12 -10.11
N ASP A 371 -23.01 -17.09 -10.61
CA ASP A 371 -23.18 -18.51 -10.32
C ASP A 371 -22.41 -18.94 -9.05
N GLU A 372 -21.69 -18.01 -8.41
CA GLU A 372 -20.94 -18.24 -7.18
C GLU A 372 -21.57 -17.57 -5.97
N THR A 373 -21.31 -18.14 -4.79
CA THR A 373 -21.76 -17.52 -3.55
C THR A 373 -20.76 -16.45 -3.09
N PRO A 374 -21.19 -15.39 -2.40
CA PRO A 374 -20.29 -14.32 -1.93
C PRO A 374 -19.10 -14.81 -1.08
N GLU A 375 -19.23 -15.97 -0.42
CA GLU A 375 -18.18 -16.59 0.39
C GLU A 375 -17.00 -17.11 -0.44
N LYS A 376 -17.19 -17.32 -1.76
CA LYS A 376 -16.11 -17.69 -2.67
C LYS A 376 -15.31 -16.49 -3.17
N CYS A 377 -15.77 -15.26 -2.93
CA CYS A 377 -15.06 -14.06 -3.36
C CYS A 377 -13.65 -14.02 -2.73
N PRO A 378 -12.58 -14.08 -3.55
CA PRO A 378 -11.21 -14.06 -3.03
C PRO A 378 -10.76 -12.63 -2.66
N LEU A 379 -11.56 -11.62 -3.02
CA LEU A 379 -11.31 -10.22 -2.73
C LEU A 379 -11.83 -9.87 -1.33
N LYS A 380 -11.19 -8.88 -0.70
CA LYS A 380 -11.66 -8.32 0.57
C LYS A 380 -12.19 -6.91 0.35
N ALA A 381 -13.32 -6.61 0.98
CA ALA A 381 -13.81 -5.23 1.07
C ALA A 381 -12.80 -4.39 1.86
N HIS A 382 -12.41 -3.24 1.32
CA HIS A 382 -11.61 -2.27 2.05
C HIS A 382 -12.28 -0.90 2.06
N GLN A 383 -12.05 -0.17 3.15
CA GLN A 383 -12.47 1.21 3.36
C GLN A 383 -11.22 2.04 3.66
N HIS A 384 -11.03 3.14 2.94
CA HIS A 384 -9.92 4.05 3.20
C HIS A 384 -10.14 4.77 4.53
N TYR A 385 -9.12 4.77 5.38
CA TYR A 385 -9.18 5.16 6.77
C TYR A 385 -7.90 5.92 7.17
N ARG A 386 -8.05 6.94 8.01
CA ARG A 386 -6.93 7.67 8.61
C ARG A 386 -7.08 7.74 10.12
N VAL A 387 -5.97 7.59 10.84
CA VAL A 387 -5.86 7.83 12.28
C VAL A 387 -4.66 8.70 12.57
N VAL A 388 -4.84 9.64 13.49
CA VAL A 388 -3.81 10.53 14.01
C VAL A 388 -3.56 10.19 15.48
N GLU A 389 -2.30 9.96 15.80
CA GLU A 389 -1.81 9.59 17.12
C GLU A 389 -0.84 10.68 17.61
N ALA A 390 -0.85 10.95 18.92
CA ALA A 390 -0.02 12.02 19.49
C ALA A 390 1.47 11.65 19.49
N GLU A 391 1.79 10.39 19.73
CA GLU A 391 3.14 9.90 19.88
C GLU A 391 3.79 9.58 18.53
N VAL A 392 5.02 10.06 18.33
CA VAL A 392 5.88 9.68 17.20
C VAL A 392 6.99 8.79 17.72
N GLY A 393 6.85 7.49 17.50
CA GLY A 393 7.85 6.48 17.85
C GLY A 393 8.92 6.28 16.76
N LYS A 394 10.03 5.66 17.14
CA LYS A 394 11.03 5.10 16.21
C LYS A 394 10.97 3.56 16.26
N PRO A 395 11.40 2.85 15.21
CA PRO A 395 11.41 1.39 15.19
C PRO A 395 12.19 0.79 16.37
N LEU A 396 11.74 -0.36 16.89
CA LEU A 396 12.43 -1.09 17.97
C LEU A 396 13.91 -1.33 17.66
N SER A 397 14.28 -1.51 16.39
CA SER A 397 15.66 -1.82 15.95
C SER A 397 16.67 -0.72 16.23
N GLN A 398 16.21 0.46 16.64
CA GLN A 398 17.05 1.60 17.02
C GLN A 398 17.25 1.71 18.54
N PHE A 399 17.06 0.63 19.30
CA PHE A 399 17.37 0.57 20.72
C PHE A 399 18.89 0.76 20.94
N ALA A 400 19.31 1.43 22.01
CA ALA A 400 20.73 1.71 22.24
C ALA A 400 21.51 0.54 22.89
N ASN A 401 20.84 -0.27 23.71
CA ASN A 401 21.45 -1.41 24.40
C ASN A 401 20.38 -2.42 24.86
N GLY A 402 20.82 -3.58 25.36
CA GLY A 402 19.92 -4.66 25.79
C GLY A 402 18.94 -4.26 26.89
N ARG A 403 19.29 -3.32 27.76
CA ARG A 403 18.35 -2.79 28.77
C ARG A 403 17.20 -2.04 28.11
N GLU A 404 17.47 -1.21 27.11
CA GLU A 404 16.41 -0.49 26.37
C GLU A 404 15.49 -1.46 25.63
N LEU A 405 16.03 -2.52 25.01
CA LEU A 405 15.23 -3.57 24.37
C LEU A 405 14.28 -4.25 25.39
N VAL A 406 14.82 -4.71 26.52
CA VAL A 406 14.02 -5.40 27.55
C VAL A 406 12.98 -4.47 28.17
N VAL A 407 13.33 -3.21 28.44
CA VAL A 407 12.38 -2.21 28.96
C VAL A 407 11.27 -1.94 27.96
N ALA A 408 11.59 -1.81 26.67
CA ALA A 408 10.58 -1.57 25.64
C ALA A 408 9.58 -2.72 25.56
N ILE A 409 10.07 -3.96 25.54
CA ILE A 409 9.21 -5.16 25.50
C ILE A 409 8.38 -5.26 26.79
N LEU A 410 8.98 -5.00 27.96
CA LEU A 410 8.26 -4.99 29.23
C LEU A 410 7.12 -3.96 29.24
N CYS A 411 7.37 -2.73 28.75
CA CYS A 411 6.32 -1.71 28.60
C CYS A 411 5.16 -2.19 27.74
N CYS A 412 5.43 -2.87 26.62
CA CYS A 412 4.39 -3.40 25.75
C CYS A 412 3.66 -4.61 26.36
N ILE A 413 4.33 -5.45 27.15
CA ILE A 413 3.67 -6.52 27.93
C ILE A 413 2.74 -5.92 28.99
N VAL A 414 3.15 -4.83 29.65
CA VAL A 414 2.29 -4.08 30.58
C VAL A 414 1.08 -3.50 29.85
N ALA A 415 1.29 -2.86 28.69
CA ALA A 415 0.21 -2.37 27.83
C ALA A 415 -0.79 -3.47 27.48
N HIS A 416 -0.29 -4.63 27.04
CA HIS A 416 -1.09 -5.79 26.67
C HIS A 416 -1.91 -6.32 27.84
N LYS A 417 -1.29 -6.47 29.02
CA LYS A 417 -1.97 -6.90 30.25
C LYS A 417 -3.09 -5.95 30.63
N GLU A 418 -2.81 -4.64 30.62
CA GLU A 418 -3.80 -3.60 30.96
C GLU A 418 -4.92 -3.53 29.93
N ALA A 419 -4.61 -3.68 28.64
CA ALA A 419 -5.60 -3.77 27.57
C ALA A 419 -6.51 -5.00 27.72
N CYS A 420 -5.94 -6.17 28.05
CA CYS A 420 -6.73 -7.38 28.31
C CYS A 420 -7.68 -7.16 29.49
N ALA A 421 -7.22 -6.50 30.56
CA ALA A 421 -8.07 -6.13 31.69
C ALA A 421 -9.15 -5.08 31.31
N ALA A 422 -8.89 -4.25 30.31
CA ALA A 422 -9.85 -3.32 29.72
C ALA A 422 -10.77 -3.97 28.67
N GLY A 423 -10.63 -5.28 28.44
CA GLY A 423 -11.50 -6.06 27.56
C GLY A 423 -11.01 -6.17 26.11
N TYR A 424 -9.72 -5.99 25.83
CA TYR A 424 -9.14 -6.07 24.48
C TYR A 424 -7.88 -6.93 24.43
N ILE A 425 -7.78 -7.80 23.43
CA ILE A 425 -6.55 -8.54 23.09
C ILE A 425 -5.98 -8.06 21.75
N HIS A 426 -4.65 -7.95 21.64
CA HIS A 426 -3.99 -7.34 20.48
C HIS A 426 -3.93 -8.25 19.25
N ARG A 427 -3.52 -9.52 19.42
CA ARG A 427 -3.49 -10.57 18.37
C ARG A 427 -2.50 -10.42 17.21
N ASP A 428 -1.65 -9.41 17.22
CA ASP A 428 -0.66 -9.17 16.15
C ASP A 428 0.62 -8.58 16.74
N ILE A 429 1.15 -9.22 17.77
CA ILE A 429 2.43 -8.81 18.35
C ILE A 429 3.54 -9.13 17.36
N SER A 430 4.25 -8.09 16.92
CA SER A 430 5.36 -8.21 15.98
C SER A 430 6.43 -7.15 16.28
N ALA A 431 7.61 -7.32 15.70
CA ALA A 431 8.68 -6.32 15.79
C ALA A 431 8.29 -4.96 15.19
N GLY A 432 7.39 -4.95 14.20
CA GLY A 432 6.86 -3.72 13.59
C GLY A 432 5.91 -2.97 14.50
N ASN A 433 5.27 -3.68 15.44
CA ASN A 433 4.21 -3.14 16.29
C ASN A 433 4.69 -2.67 17.67
N ILE A 434 5.99 -2.79 17.92
CA ILE A 434 6.66 -2.29 19.12
C ILE A 434 7.55 -1.11 18.70
N LEU A 435 7.21 0.08 19.17
CA LEU A 435 8.00 1.28 18.91
C LEU A 435 8.72 1.75 20.18
N LEU A 436 9.79 2.51 19.98
CA LEU A 436 10.46 3.26 21.04
C LEU A 436 9.95 4.69 21.04
N TYR A 437 9.54 5.20 22.20
CA TYR A 437 9.17 6.60 22.37
C TYR A 437 9.73 7.16 23.69
N LYS A 438 9.86 8.49 23.77
CA LYS A 438 10.23 9.17 25.01
C LYS A 438 8.98 9.42 25.84
N ASN A 439 8.93 8.90 27.07
CA ASN A 439 7.89 9.24 28.03
C ASN A 439 8.04 10.69 28.53
N ALA A 440 7.13 11.13 29.41
CA ALA A 440 7.14 12.48 29.99
C ALA A 440 8.44 12.81 30.77
N SER A 441 9.19 11.81 31.23
CA SER A 441 10.50 11.99 31.89
C SER A 441 11.69 12.02 30.93
N GLY A 442 11.44 11.90 29.61
CA GLY A 442 12.47 11.87 28.58
C GLY A 442 13.15 10.51 28.38
N GLN A 443 12.69 9.45 29.05
CA GLN A 443 13.26 8.12 28.97
C GLN A 443 12.66 7.34 27.79
N TRP A 444 13.52 6.58 27.09
CA TRP A 444 13.09 5.63 26.06
C TRP A 444 12.36 4.44 26.70
N VAL A 445 11.13 4.22 26.25
CA VAL A 445 10.24 3.14 26.67
C VAL A 445 9.51 2.58 25.45
N GLY A 446 8.82 1.45 25.62
CA GLY A 446 8.04 0.80 24.57
C GLY A 446 6.65 1.40 24.39
N LEU A 447 6.19 1.48 23.15
CA LEU A 447 4.83 1.82 22.74
C LEU A 447 4.29 0.66 21.88
N LEU A 448 3.18 0.06 22.29
CA LEU A 448 2.49 -0.99 21.55
C LEU A 448 1.46 -0.36 20.63
N ASN A 449 1.73 -0.33 19.32
CA ASN A 449 0.88 0.29 18.31
C ASN A 449 0.14 -0.77 17.47
N ASP A 450 -0.62 -0.32 16.47
CA ASP A 450 -1.30 -1.16 15.48
C ASP A 450 -2.39 -2.08 16.07
N TRP A 451 -3.42 -1.45 16.65
CA TRP A 451 -4.54 -2.13 17.30
C TRP A 451 -5.65 -2.54 16.31
N GLU A 452 -5.38 -2.52 15.00
CA GLU A 452 -6.40 -2.78 13.97
C GLU A 452 -6.91 -4.24 13.95
N LEU A 453 -6.09 -5.19 14.43
CA LEU A 453 -6.43 -6.61 14.54
C LEU A 453 -6.93 -7.02 15.92
N SER A 454 -7.06 -6.05 16.83
CA SER A 454 -7.54 -6.31 18.18
C SER A 454 -8.99 -6.78 18.20
N LYS A 455 -9.36 -7.45 19.28
CA LYS A 455 -10.72 -7.93 19.51
C LYS A 455 -11.13 -7.80 20.96
N ALA A 456 -12.44 -7.68 21.17
CA ALA A 456 -13.05 -7.82 22.47
C ALA A 456 -12.63 -9.15 23.13
N TYR A 457 -12.25 -9.03 24.40
CA TYR A 457 -11.81 -10.09 25.29
C TYR A 457 -12.62 -9.99 26.58
N ILE A 458 -13.64 -10.83 26.72
CA ILE A 458 -14.61 -10.79 27.82
C ILE A 458 -14.66 -12.17 28.48
N ASP A 459 -14.62 -12.22 29.81
CA ASP A 459 -14.69 -13.47 30.60
C ASP A 459 -13.71 -14.56 30.15
N ASP A 460 -12.45 -14.19 29.95
CA ASP A 460 -11.37 -15.04 29.44
C ASP A 460 -11.61 -15.62 28.02
N LYS A 461 -12.57 -15.06 27.29
CA LYS A 461 -12.92 -15.46 25.93
C LYS A 461 -12.71 -14.31 24.95
N THR A 462 -11.96 -14.59 23.90
CA THR A 462 -11.93 -13.74 22.71
C THR A 462 -13.22 -13.95 21.93
N GLU A 463 -13.92 -12.88 21.53
CA GLU A 463 -15.13 -13.02 20.71
C GLU A 463 -14.86 -13.83 19.43
N GLU A 464 -15.77 -14.77 19.14
CA GLU A 464 -15.78 -15.56 17.90
C GLU A 464 -16.28 -14.69 16.75
N GLY A 465 -15.37 -13.93 16.12
CA GLY A 465 -15.67 -13.14 14.92
C GLY A 465 -15.33 -13.86 13.62
N ASN A 466 -16.05 -13.50 12.54
CA ASN A 466 -15.82 -14.02 11.18
C ASN A 466 -14.34 -13.97 10.79
N ARG A 467 -13.87 -15.14 10.36
CA ARG A 467 -12.47 -15.51 10.11
C ARG A 467 -11.81 -14.54 9.14
N GLN A 468 -10.64 -14.01 9.48
CA GLN A 468 -9.71 -13.56 8.45
C GLN A 468 -9.08 -14.81 7.83
N ALA A 469 -9.63 -15.29 6.72
CA ALA A 469 -9.13 -16.48 6.02
C ALA A 469 -7.67 -16.32 5.52
N ASP A 470 -7.23 -15.07 5.26
CA ASP A 470 -5.79 -14.78 5.16
C ASP A 470 -5.33 -14.17 6.48
N ARG A 471 -4.64 -14.94 7.32
CA ARG A 471 -3.87 -14.38 8.43
C ARG A 471 -2.69 -13.60 7.84
N THR A 472 -2.86 -12.28 7.72
CA THR A 472 -1.79 -11.33 7.40
C THR A 472 -1.02 -10.95 8.67
N GLY A 473 -0.54 -11.95 9.41
CA GLY A 473 0.33 -11.74 10.58
C GLY A 473 1.80 -11.92 10.21
N THR A 474 2.71 -11.36 11.01
CA THR A 474 4.15 -11.55 10.78
C THR A 474 4.57 -12.96 11.15
N TRP A 475 4.68 -13.86 10.16
CA TRP A 475 5.03 -15.30 10.30
C TRP A 475 6.10 -15.58 11.35
N GLN A 476 7.18 -14.79 11.31
CA GLN A 476 8.35 -14.92 12.18
C GLN A 476 7.97 -14.89 13.67
N PHE A 477 6.98 -14.09 14.06
CA PHE A 477 6.64 -13.87 15.48
C PHE A 477 5.36 -14.58 15.91
N THR A 478 4.58 -15.15 14.99
CA THR A 478 3.35 -15.92 15.30
C THR A 478 3.66 -17.12 16.20
N SER A 479 2.79 -17.42 17.18
CA SER A 479 2.96 -18.58 18.07
C SER A 479 2.99 -19.92 17.30
N VAL A 480 3.72 -20.91 17.82
CA VAL A 480 3.81 -22.25 17.24
C VAL A 480 2.43 -22.88 17.10
N HIS A 481 1.57 -22.76 18.11
CA HIS A 481 0.21 -23.31 18.04
C HIS A 481 -0.63 -22.65 16.95
N ALA A 482 -0.50 -21.33 16.76
CA ALA A 482 -1.20 -20.65 15.68
C ALA A 482 -0.62 -21.02 14.31
N LEU A 483 0.69 -21.27 14.20
CA LEU A 483 1.32 -21.74 12.96
C LEU A 483 0.97 -23.20 12.63
N VAL A 484 0.62 -24.03 13.60
CA VAL A 484 0.16 -25.42 13.37
C VAL A 484 -1.34 -25.44 13.05
N ASP A 485 -2.16 -24.74 13.84
CA ASP A 485 -3.59 -24.62 13.61
C ASP A 485 -3.95 -23.23 13.08
N HIS A 486 -4.12 -23.16 11.76
CA HIS A 486 -4.49 -21.93 11.06
C HIS A 486 -5.90 -21.43 11.41
N THR A 487 -6.72 -22.26 12.06
CA THR A 487 -8.07 -21.92 12.51
C THR A 487 -8.14 -21.46 13.97
N LYS A 488 -7.05 -21.65 14.73
CA LYS A 488 -6.95 -21.27 16.14
C LYS A 488 -7.29 -19.80 16.39
N ILE A 489 -8.07 -19.57 17.45
CA ILE A 489 -8.27 -18.23 18.00
C ILE A 489 -7.05 -17.87 18.84
N ILE A 490 -6.49 -16.68 18.58
CA ILE A 490 -5.36 -16.12 19.31
C ILE A 490 -5.81 -15.74 20.73
N LYS A 491 -5.05 -16.19 21.72
CA LYS A 491 -5.26 -15.96 23.15
C LYS A 491 -4.04 -15.30 23.78
N ILE A 492 -4.14 -14.91 25.05
CA ILE A 492 -3.03 -14.27 25.79
C ILE A 492 -1.71 -15.06 25.68
N PRO A 493 -1.65 -16.40 25.87
CA PRO A 493 -0.38 -17.12 25.74
C PRO A 493 0.27 -17.02 24.36
N ASP A 494 -0.54 -16.86 23.30
CA ASP A 494 -0.03 -16.70 21.94
C ASP A 494 0.65 -15.34 21.76
N ASP A 495 0.03 -14.25 22.24
CA ASP A 495 0.64 -12.91 22.21
C ASP A 495 1.91 -12.85 23.09
N LEU A 496 1.91 -13.53 24.24
CA LEU A 496 3.10 -13.62 25.11
C LEU A 496 4.24 -14.40 24.45
N GLU A 497 3.94 -15.50 23.75
CA GLU A 497 4.92 -16.22 22.94
C GLU A 497 5.48 -15.32 21.83
N SER A 498 4.64 -14.51 21.19
CA SER A 498 5.10 -13.54 20.19
C SER A 498 6.05 -12.48 20.77
N PHE A 499 5.79 -11.95 21.97
CA PHE A 499 6.75 -11.05 22.65
C PHE A 499 8.10 -11.73 22.90
N PHE A 500 8.10 -13.01 23.29
CA PHE A 500 9.32 -13.80 23.45
C PHE A 500 10.07 -13.94 22.13
N HIS A 501 9.38 -14.29 21.04
CA HIS A 501 9.97 -14.40 19.70
C HIS A 501 10.60 -13.08 19.25
N VAL A 502 9.95 -11.93 19.49
CA VAL A 502 10.54 -10.61 19.19
C VAL A 502 11.80 -10.36 20.01
N MET A 503 11.76 -10.64 21.32
CA MET A 503 12.92 -10.46 22.20
C MET A 503 14.12 -11.30 21.73
N LEU A 504 13.88 -12.58 21.44
CA LEU A 504 14.91 -13.52 21.00
C LEU A 504 15.52 -13.09 19.67
N TYR A 505 14.67 -12.73 18.70
CA TYR A 505 15.11 -12.25 17.39
C TYR A 505 16.04 -11.04 17.51
N PHE A 506 15.65 -10.06 18.33
CA PHE A 506 16.41 -8.82 18.49
C PHE A 506 17.70 -9.03 19.29
N ALA A 507 17.67 -9.90 20.30
CA ALA A 507 18.86 -10.25 21.06
C ALA A 507 19.92 -10.92 20.16
N ILE A 508 19.53 -11.91 19.35
CA ILE A 508 20.46 -12.60 18.44
C ILE A 508 20.93 -11.65 17.32
N ARG A 509 20.05 -10.79 16.80
CA ARG A 509 20.39 -9.96 15.63
C ARG A 509 21.23 -8.72 15.97
N PHE A 510 21.04 -8.12 17.14
CA PHE A 510 21.56 -6.78 17.44
C PHE A 510 22.42 -6.70 18.72
N LEU A 511 22.45 -7.74 19.56
CA LEU A 511 23.26 -7.76 20.78
C LEU A 511 24.44 -8.74 20.66
N PRO A 512 25.51 -8.55 21.44
CA PRO A 512 26.56 -9.56 21.57
C PRO A 512 25.97 -10.89 22.06
N HIS A 513 26.30 -11.98 21.37
CA HIS A 513 25.82 -13.34 21.66
C HIS A 513 26.94 -14.37 21.53
N ASN A 514 26.75 -15.54 22.16
CA ASN A 514 27.68 -16.67 22.14
C ASN A 514 27.21 -17.82 21.22
N CYS A 515 26.28 -17.59 20.29
CA CYS A 515 25.76 -18.60 19.37
C CYS A 515 26.90 -19.27 18.56
N PRO A 516 27.14 -20.59 18.73
CA PRO A 516 28.32 -21.27 18.20
C PRO A 516 28.26 -21.54 16.68
N HIS A 517 27.06 -21.68 16.13
CA HIS A 517 26.79 -21.87 14.70
C HIS A 517 26.12 -20.59 14.20
N GLY A 518 26.81 -19.84 13.33
CA GLY A 518 26.55 -18.43 13.04
C GLY A 518 25.10 -17.97 13.16
N ALA A 519 24.88 -16.86 13.86
CA ALA A 519 23.56 -16.31 14.20
C ALA A 519 22.55 -16.26 13.04
N GLY A 520 23.01 -16.08 11.81
CA GLY A 520 22.14 -16.15 10.62
C GLY A 520 21.44 -17.49 10.42
N GLN A 521 22.11 -18.62 10.68
CA GLN A 521 21.50 -19.95 10.56
C GLN A 521 20.45 -20.19 11.66
N LEU A 522 20.73 -19.75 12.89
CA LEU A 522 19.77 -19.80 13.99
C LEU A 522 18.54 -18.93 13.68
N LEU A 523 18.76 -17.69 13.24
CA LEU A 523 17.68 -16.79 12.83
C LEU A 523 16.82 -17.41 11.72
N PHE A 524 17.45 -17.97 10.69
CA PHE A 524 16.73 -18.66 9.64
C PHE A 524 15.90 -19.82 10.19
N SER A 525 16.52 -20.74 10.94
CA SER A 525 15.87 -21.96 11.43
C SER A 525 14.70 -21.67 12.40
N CYS A 526 14.82 -20.62 13.22
CA CYS A 526 13.77 -20.24 14.18
C CYS A 526 12.68 -19.34 13.60
N PHE A 527 12.98 -18.48 12.63
CA PHE A 527 12.07 -17.40 12.23
C PHE A 527 11.65 -17.45 10.76
N ASP A 528 12.47 -17.99 9.87
CA ASP A 528 12.21 -17.99 8.42
C ASP A 528 11.93 -19.39 7.85
N ASP A 529 12.35 -20.45 8.54
CA ASP A 529 12.11 -21.84 8.15
C ASP A 529 10.66 -22.30 8.44
N TYR A 530 10.23 -23.34 7.74
CA TYR A 530 8.88 -23.88 7.80
C TYR A 530 8.84 -25.40 7.64
N SER A 531 7.76 -26.03 8.10
CA SER A 531 7.53 -27.48 7.94
C SER A 531 6.21 -27.75 7.22
N PRO A 532 6.12 -28.72 6.31
CA PRO A 532 4.86 -29.09 5.67
C PRO A 532 3.87 -29.68 6.70
N GLY A 533 2.62 -29.27 6.65
CA GLY A 533 1.51 -29.79 7.46
C GLY A 533 0.22 -29.95 6.64
N GLU A 534 -0.84 -30.51 7.25
CA GLU A 534 -2.09 -30.84 6.56
C GLU A 534 -2.81 -29.61 5.96
N ALA A 535 -2.73 -28.46 6.64
CA ALA A 535 -3.34 -27.20 6.21
C ALA A 535 -2.38 -26.26 5.45
N GLY A 536 -1.23 -26.77 5.00
CA GLY A 536 -0.16 -25.99 4.37
C GLY A 536 1.12 -25.94 5.20
N PHE A 537 1.92 -24.89 5.04
CA PHE A 537 3.16 -24.74 5.82
C PHE A 537 2.88 -24.36 7.27
N THR A 538 3.67 -24.92 8.19
CA THR A 538 3.61 -24.75 9.65
C THR A 538 4.96 -24.28 10.20
N ALA A 539 5.05 -24.06 11.52
CA ALA A 539 6.27 -23.60 12.18
C ALA A 539 7.49 -24.49 11.88
N GLY A 540 8.66 -23.86 11.68
CA GLY A 540 9.93 -24.57 11.56
C GLY A 540 10.25 -25.44 12.78
N ALA A 541 11.01 -26.51 12.57
CA ALA A 541 11.32 -27.51 13.60
C ALA A 541 12.06 -26.90 14.80
N ALA A 542 12.99 -25.97 14.56
CA ALA A 542 13.76 -25.32 15.63
C ALA A 542 12.88 -24.42 16.51
N LYS A 543 11.98 -23.63 15.90
CA LYS A 543 11.01 -22.80 16.63
C LYS A 543 10.10 -23.66 17.51
N SER A 544 9.58 -24.74 16.94
CA SER A 544 8.74 -25.68 17.65
C SER A 544 9.50 -26.33 18.81
N ALA A 545 10.72 -26.83 18.57
CA ALA A 545 11.55 -27.44 19.60
C ALA A 545 11.84 -26.47 20.75
N ALA A 546 12.25 -25.23 20.44
CA ALA A 546 12.54 -24.21 21.46
C ALA A 546 11.35 -23.95 22.40
N MET A 547 10.13 -23.90 21.85
CA MET A 547 8.92 -23.72 22.67
C MET A 547 8.54 -24.96 23.49
N HIS A 548 8.88 -26.16 23.03
CA HIS A 548 8.58 -27.41 23.74
C HIS A 548 9.61 -27.76 24.81
N THR A 549 10.91 -27.53 24.54
CA THR A 549 12.02 -27.92 25.43
C THR A 549 12.50 -26.78 26.31
N GLY A 550 12.28 -25.52 25.90
CA GLY A 550 12.87 -24.35 26.55
C GLY A 550 14.37 -24.14 26.23
N GLU A 551 14.91 -24.87 25.25
CA GLU A 551 16.32 -24.79 24.83
C GLU A 551 16.45 -24.18 23.43
N ILE A 552 17.43 -23.29 23.23
CA ILE A 552 17.72 -22.60 21.95
C ILE A 552 19.15 -22.85 21.52
#